data_AF-A0AAJ2AB96-F1
#
_entry.id   AF-A0AAJ2AB96-F1
#
_cell.length_a   1.000
_cell.length_b   1.000
_cell.length_c   1.000
_cell.angle_alpha   90.00
_cell.angle_beta   90.00
_cell.angle_gamma   90.00
#
_symmetry.space_group_name_H-M   'P 1'
#
loop_
_entity.id
_entity.type
_entity.pdbx_description
1 polymer ?
#
loop_
_entity_poly.entity_id
_entity_poly.type
_entity_poly.pdbx_seq_one_letter_code
_entity_poly.pdbx_strand_id
1 'polypeptide(L)'
;MNGTNKGFALSTVIWKQFPINVCWDLSNADFAMYANQRSWSQLAVQQSWEAHSGVVFAGWQQCTNAPNYYGIRISVEDSAKTGPHTQGLGTQINNVAGGMVFNFTFRNWSTSCIGREEYCVRAIAAHEFGHALGFAHEQNRPDTPSTTCKEPAQGTYGDTMIGAWDLASIMNYCNPQWNGNGQLSATDIAMAQMFYGAPAVTQTVAAQTAR
;
A
#
# COMPACT_ATOMS: atom_id res chain seq x y z
N MET A 1 12.24 9.87 24.80
CA MET A 1 11.65 9.24 23.60
C MET A 1 12.24 7.84 23.52
N ASN A 2 11.53 6.83 24.02
CA ASN A 2 12.04 5.46 24.10
C ASN A 2 10.99 4.55 23.44
N GLY A 3 11.24 4.16 22.20
CA GLY A 3 10.32 3.39 21.38
C GLY A 3 11.03 2.97 20.11
N THR A 4 11.47 1.72 20.07
CA THR A 4 12.10 1.05 18.93
C THR A 4 11.12 0.97 17.77
N ASN A 5 11.19 1.92 16.84
CA ASN A 5 10.47 1.86 15.57
C ASN A 5 11.03 0.72 14.73
N LYS A 6 10.17 -0.05 14.03
CA LYS A 6 10.56 -1.23 13.25
C LYS A 6 10.05 -1.22 11.76
N GLY A 7 10.36 -2.17 10.84
CA GLY A 7 9.92 -2.22 9.42
C GLY A 7 11.03 -2.51 8.36
N PHE A 8 10.69 -2.91 7.12
CA PHE A 8 11.68 -3.23 6.05
C PHE A 8 11.44 -2.44 4.75
N ALA A 9 12.23 -1.38 4.54
CA ALA A 9 12.09 -0.50 3.38
C ALA A 9 13.24 -0.65 2.40
N LEU A 10 12.98 -0.39 1.11
CA LEU A 10 14.01 -0.11 0.12
C LEU A 10 14.19 1.42 0.00
N SER A 11 15.14 1.96 0.74
CA SER A 11 15.32 3.42 0.93
C SER A 11 15.63 4.18 -0.35
N THR A 12 16.17 3.50 -1.36
CA THR A 12 16.57 4.09 -2.65
C THR A 12 15.40 4.39 -3.59
N VAL A 13 14.20 3.85 -3.32
CA VAL A 13 13.03 3.97 -4.20
C VAL A 13 11.89 4.78 -3.58
N ILE A 14 12.16 5.53 -2.52
CA ILE A 14 11.17 6.37 -1.86
C ILE A 14 10.78 7.56 -2.75
N TRP A 15 9.48 7.85 -2.85
CA TRP A 15 8.97 8.98 -3.64
C TRP A 15 9.40 10.30 -3.03
N LYS A 16 9.82 11.24 -3.88
CA LYS A 16 10.36 12.55 -3.46
C LYS A 16 9.46 13.72 -3.83
N GLN A 17 8.40 13.47 -4.60
CA GLN A 17 7.46 14.48 -5.05
C GLN A 17 6.05 14.07 -4.65
N PHE A 18 5.29 15.04 -4.13
CA PHE A 18 3.91 14.86 -3.69
C PHE A 18 2.98 15.87 -4.38
N PRO A 19 1.71 15.51 -4.63
CA PRO A 19 1.14 14.18 -4.42
C PRO A 19 1.72 13.13 -5.37
N ILE A 20 1.76 11.89 -4.91
CA ILE A 20 2.02 10.74 -5.80
C ILE A 20 0.74 10.53 -6.61
N ASN A 21 0.80 10.68 -7.93
CA ASN A 21 -0.39 10.47 -8.74
C ASN A 21 -0.77 8.99 -8.78
N VAL A 22 -2.07 8.71 -8.89
CA VAL A 22 -2.65 7.38 -9.05
C VAL A 22 -3.67 7.47 -10.18
N CYS A 23 -3.68 6.49 -11.07
CA CYS A 23 -4.70 6.36 -12.09
C CYS A 23 -5.06 4.90 -12.36
N TRP A 24 -6.27 4.69 -12.89
CA TRP A 24 -6.80 3.38 -13.23
C TRP A 24 -6.57 3.09 -14.71
N ASP A 25 -5.69 2.13 -15.00
CA ASP A 25 -5.35 1.67 -16.35
C ASP A 25 -6.35 0.60 -16.80
N LEU A 26 -7.58 1.05 -17.01
CA LEU A 26 -8.76 0.24 -17.28
C LEU A 26 -9.45 0.68 -18.57
N SER A 27 -10.23 -0.21 -19.17
CA SER A 27 -11.19 0.16 -20.22
C SER A 27 -12.29 1.05 -19.65
N ASN A 28 -13.00 1.80 -20.51
CA ASN A 28 -14.16 2.61 -20.06
C ASN A 28 -15.24 1.73 -19.40
N ALA A 29 -15.42 0.50 -19.88
CA ALA A 29 -16.38 -0.44 -19.33
C ALA A 29 -15.96 -0.90 -17.93
N ASP A 30 -14.71 -1.31 -17.75
CA ASP A 30 -14.19 -1.76 -16.45
C ASP A 30 -14.13 -0.62 -15.42
N PHE A 31 -13.72 0.58 -15.86
CA PHE A 31 -13.68 1.75 -15.00
C PHE A 31 -15.06 2.10 -14.43
N ALA A 32 -16.11 1.99 -15.25
CA ALA A 32 -17.49 2.16 -14.83
C ALA A 32 -17.99 0.99 -13.96
N MET A 33 -17.70 -0.25 -14.35
CA MET A 33 -18.14 -1.46 -13.65
C MET A 33 -17.59 -1.55 -12.23
N TYR A 34 -16.31 -1.21 -12.03
CA TYR A 34 -15.62 -1.37 -10.74
C TYR A 34 -15.63 -0.10 -9.87
N ALA A 35 -16.59 0.80 -10.06
CA ALA A 35 -16.65 2.07 -9.32
C ALA A 35 -16.59 1.89 -7.78
N ASN A 36 -17.27 0.87 -7.25
CA ASN A 36 -17.26 0.57 -5.81
C ASN A 36 -15.90 0.08 -5.35
N GLN A 37 -15.29 -0.88 -6.04
CA GLN A 37 -13.99 -1.42 -5.67
C GLN A 37 -12.89 -0.37 -5.75
N ARG A 38 -12.90 0.47 -6.79
CA ARG A 38 -11.99 1.62 -6.89
C ARG A 38 -12.15 2.59 -5.72
N SER A 39 -13.39 2.88 -5.31
CA SER A 39 -13.70 3.71 -4.14
C SER A 39 -13.20 3.08 -2.84
N TRP A 40 -13.44 1.78 -2.63
CA TRP A 40 -12.94 1.05 -1.46
C TRP A 40 -11.42 1.06 -1.37
N SER A 41 -10.72 0.85 -2.49
CA SER A 41 -9.26 0.95 -2.56
C SER A 41 -8.76 2.33 -2.17
N GLN A 42 -9.32 3.39 -2.76
CA GLN A 42 -8.95 4.76 -2.44
C GLN A 42 -9.17 5.08 -0.96
N LEU A 43 -10.32 4.71 -0.40
CA LEU A 43 -10.64 4.92 1.01
C LEU A 43 -9.72 4.12 1.95
N ALA A 44 -9.34 2.89 1.58
CA ALA A 44 -8.41 2.09 2.37
C ALA A 44 -7.04 2.76 2.46
N VAL A 45 -6.53 3.33 1.34
CA VAL A 45 -5.26 4.05 1.31
C VAL A 45 -5.32 5.34 2.13
N GLN A 46 -6.43 6.09 2.02
CA GLN A 46 -6.69 7.28 2.83
C GLN A 46 -6.68 6.96 4.32
N GLN A 47 -7.37 5.89 4.73
CA GLN A 47 -7.54 5.50 6.13
C GLN A 47 -6.31 4.80 6.73
N SER A 48 -5.38 4.33 5.90
CA SER A 48 -4.13 3.69 6.32
C SER A 48 -2.96 4.67 6.19
N TRP A 49 -2.37 4.76 5.00
CA TRP A 49 -1.11 5.46 4.80
C TRP A 49 -1.23 6.98 4.91
N GLU A 50 -2.25 7.60 4.32
CA GLU A 50 -2.41 9.06 4.37
C GLU A 50 -2.85 9.55 5.75
N ALA A 51 -3.70 8.80 6.45
CA ALA A 51 -4.11 9.13 7.82
C ALA A 51 -2.96 9.06 8.84
N HIS A 52 -1.94 8.24 8.57
CA HIS A 52 -0.87 7.94 9.51
C HIS A 52 0.52 8.43 9.08
N SER A 53 0.67 9.07 7.92
CA SER A 53 1.93 9.68 7.49
C SER A 53 1.70 10.94 6.65
N GLY A 54 2.78 11.61 6.24
CA GLY A 54 2.73 12.80 5.38
C GLY A 54 2.58 12.47 3.89
N VAL A 55 2.44 11.19 3.52
CA VAL A 55 2.20 10.82 2.12
C VAL A 55 0.80 11.24 1.69
N VAL A 56 0.69 11.69 0.44
CA VAL A 56 -0.58 12.08 -0.16
C VAL A 56 -0.66 11.59 -1.61
N PHE A 57 -1.83 11.08 -2.00
CA PHE A 57 -2.13 10.53 -3.32
C PHE A 57 -3.22 11.35 -4.02
N ALA A 58 -3.08 11.54 -5.33
CA ALA A 58 -4.03 12.31 -6.13
C ALA A 58 -4.32 11.63 -7.48
N GLY A 59 -5.29 12.17 -8.24
CA GLY A 59 -5.68 11.62 -9.54
C GLY A 59 -6.92 10.73 -9.40
N TRP A 60 -6.73 9.45 -9.07
CA TRP A 60 -7.78 8.42 -8.91
C TRP A 60 -8.78 8.29 -10.07
N GLN A 61 -8.51 8.94 -11.20
CA GLN A 61 -9.27 8.85 -12.44
C GLN A 61 -8.67 7.79 -13.36
N GLN A 62 -9.34 7.53 -14.47
CA GLN A 62 -8.80 6.66 -15.51
C GLN A 62 -7.50 7.26 -16.06
N CYS A 63 -6.52 6.41 -16.37
CA CYS A 63 -5.23 6.87 -16.88
C CYS A 63 -5.39 7.62 -18.19
N THR A 64 -4.57 8.66 -18.37
CA THR A 64 -4.43 9.39 -19.63
C THR A 64 -3.04 9.16 -20.19
N ASN A 65 -2.85 9.35 -21.50
CA ASN A 65 -1.55 9.23 -22.16
C ASN A 65 -0.65 10.46 -21.91
N ALA A 66 -0.57 10.93 -20.67
CA ALA A 66 0.26 12.06 -20.30
C ALA A 66 1.76 11.69 -20.47
N PRO A 67 2.54 12.43 -21.28
CA PRO A 67 3.90 12.05 -21.64
C PRO A 67 4.87 12.03 -20.45
N ASN A 68 4.56 12.74 -19.37
CA ASN A 68 5.37 12.83 -18.15
C ASN A 68 4.56 12.43 -16.91
N TYR A 69 3.69 11.42 -17.02
CA TYR A 69 2.97 10.92 -15.85
C TYR A 69 3.97 10.48 -14.77
N TYR A 70 3.79 10.99 -13.55
CA TYR A 70 4.60 10.66 -12.39
C TYR A 70 3.70 10.09 -11.31
N GLY A 71 3.72 8.78 -11.14
CA GLY A 71 2.83 8.09 -10.23
C GLY A 71 2.58 6.63 -10.57
N ILE A 72 1.57 6.07 -9.90
CA ILE A 72 1.18 4.67 -9.94
C ILE A 72 0.07 4.49 -10.97
N ARG A 73 0.16 3.42 -11.77
CA ARG A 73 -0.91 2.99 -12.69
C ARG A 73 -1.43 1.64 -12.22
N ILE A 74 -2.74 1.58 -11.94
CA ILE A 74 -3.39 0.40 -11.37
C ILE A 74 -4.23 -0.30 -12.45
N SER A 75 -3.93 -1.56 -12.71
CA SER A 75 -4.77 -2.44 -13.55
C SER A 75 -5.56 -3.41 -12.68
N VAL A 76 -6.55 -4.07 -13.27
CA VAL A 76 -7.36 -5.10 -12.61
C VAL A 76 -7.30 -6.39 -13.41
N GLU A 77 -7.00 -7.50 -12.74
CA GLU A 77 -6.93 -8.84 -13.34
C GLU A 77 -7.43 -9.91 -12.36
N ASP A 78 -8.22 -10.86 -12.85
CA ASP A 78 -8.60 -12.06 -12.09
C ASP A 78 -7.79 -13.29 -12.54
N SER A 79 -6.51 -13.31 -12.13
CA SER A 79 -5.55 -14.35 -12.49
C SER A 79 -5.37 -15.35 -11.35
N ALA A 80 -5.56 -16.64 -11.65
CA ALA A 80 -5.26 -17.72 -10.71
C ALA A 80 -3.77 -17.81 -10.34
N LYS A 81 -2.87 -17.21 -11.13
CA LYS A 81 -1.42 -17.37 -11.02
C LYS A 81 -0.75 -16.27 -10.20
N THR A 82 -1.16 -15.02 -10.41
CA THR A 82 -0.37 -13.85 -9.97
C THR A 82 -1.01 -13.10 -8.82
N GLY A 83 -2.32 -13.21 -8.59
CA GLY A 83 -3.02 -12.45 -7.54
C GLY A 83 -2.79 -10.93 -7.64
N PRO A 84 -3.23 -10.15 -6.64
CA PRO A 84 -2.82 -8.77 -6.48
C PRO A 84 -1.31 -8.68 -6.22
N HIS A 85 -0.66 -7.68 -6.82
CA HIS A 85 0.79 -7.46 -6.68
C HIS A 85 1.21 -6.09 -7.22
N THR A 86 2.46 -5.73 -6.94
CA THR A 86 3.21 -4.66 -7.63
C THR A 86 4.37 -5.25 -8.44
N GLN A 87 4.76 -4.59 -9.52
CA GLN A 87 5.93 -4.99 -10.34
C GLN A 87 7.28 -4.53 -9.75
N GLY A 88 7.29 -4.07 -8.50
CA GLY A 88 8.46 -3.52 -7.83
C GLY A 88 8.04 -2.62 -6.67
N LEU A 89 9.02 -1.95 -6.05
CA LEU A 89 8.80 -1.11 -4.89
C LEU A 89 8.94 0.37 -5.23
N GLY A 90 8.13 1.23 -4.60
CA GLY A 90 8.35 2.67 -4.64
C GLY A 90 8.37 3.25 -6.06
N THR A 91 9.36 4.08 -6.37
CA THR A 91 9.56 4.70 -7.68
C THR A 91 9.92 3.71 -8.79
N GLN A 92 10.17 2.42 -8.50
CA GLN A 92 10.37 1.41 -9.55
C GLN A 92 9.12 1.20 -10.40
N ILE A 93 7.94 1.43 -9.83
CA ILE A 93 6.66 1.31 -10.54
C ILE A 93 6.17 2.64 -11.11
N ASN A 94 7.02 3.69 -11.11
CA ASN A 94 6.66 5.00 -11.64
C ASN A 94 6.32 4.93 -13.14
N ASN A 95 5.07 5.25 -13.47
CA ASN A 95 4.52 5.23 -14.83
C ASN A 95 4.61 3.86 -15.53
N VAL A 96 4.79 2.77 -14.79
CA VAL A 96 4.78 1.42 -15.33
C VAL A 96 3.33 1.01 -15.58
N ALA A 97 2.98 0.66 -16.82
CA ALA A 97 1.65 0.13 -17.15
C ALA A 97 1.40 -1.17 -16.39
N GLY A 98 0.27 -1.25 -15.66
CA GLY A 98 0.02 -2.34 -14.71
C GLY A 98 1.08 -2.46 -13.61
N GLY A 99 1.76 -1.36 -13.25
CA GLY A 99 2.79 -1.37 -12.20
C GLY A 99 2.25 -1.81 -10.84
N MET A 100 0.95 -1.64 -10.61
CA MET A 100 0.17 -2.30 -9.57
C MET A 100 -1.03 -2.99 -10.19
N VAL A 101 -1.34 -4.20 -9.74
CA VAL A 101 -2.48 -4.99 -10.22
C VAL A 101 -3.35 -5.40 -9.04
N PHE A 102 -4.65 -5.14 -9.13
CA PHE A 102 -5.65 -5.61 -8.18
C PHE A 102 -6.49 -6.75 -8.74
N ASN A 103 -7.09 -7.52 -7.85
CA ASN A 103 -8.17 -8.45 -8.17
C ASN A 103 -9.45 -7.96 -7.47
N PHE A 104 -10.52 -7.73 -8.23
CA PHE A 104 -11.79 -7.23 -7.73
C PHE A 104 -12.91 -8.26 -7.72
N THR A 105 -12.68 -9.43 -8.33
CA THR A 105 -13.70 -10.46 -8.53
C THR A 105 -13.39 -11.75 -7.79
N PHE A 106 -12.10 -12.04 -7.56
CA PHE A 106 -11.62 -13.19 -6.77
C PHE A 106 -12.14 -14.55 -7.23
N ARG A 107 -12.55 -14.68 -8.50
CA ARG A 107 -13.15 -15.93 -9.02
C ARG A 107 -12.09 -17.01 -9.21
N ASN A 108 -10.88 -16.61 -9.56
CA ASN A 108 -9.79 -17.53 -9.85
C ASN A 108 -8.70 -17.55 -8.78
N TRP A 109 -8.65 -16.55 -7.90
CA TRP A 109 -7.64 -16.41 -6.86
C TRP A 109 -8.28 -15.96 -5.54
N SER A 110 -7.90 -16.59 -4.44
CA SER A 110 -8.47 -16.37 -3.10
C SER A 110 -10.01 -16.36 -3.12
N THR A 111 -10.61 -17.47 -3.57
CA THR A 111 -12.09 -17.57 -3.74
C THR A 111 -12.88 -17.43 -2.43
N SER A 112 -12.22 -17.50 -1.28
CA SER A 112 -12.80 -17.15 0.02
C SER A 112 -13.20 -15.67 0.12
N CYS A 113 -12.71 -14.81 -0.78
CA CYS A 113 -13.09 -13.41 -0.89
C CYS A 113 -14.43 -13.17 -1.62
N ILE A 114 -14.97 -14.18 -2.29
CA ILE A 114 -16.29 -14.08 -2.95
C ILE A 114 -17.36 -13.87 -1.87
N GLY A 115 -18.17 -12.81 -2.01
CA GLY A 115 -19.18 -12.39 -1.03
C GLY A 115 -18.64 -11.53 0.14
N ARG A 116 -17.34 -11.23 0.14
CA ARG A 116 -16.68 -10.31 1.10
C ARG A 116 -15.67 -9.40 0.39
N GLU A 117 -15.96 -9.03 -0.84
CA GLU A 117 -15.06 -8.33 -1.75
C GLU A 117 -14.57 -7.01 -1.15
N GLU A 118 -15.44 -6.24 -0.49
CA GLU A 118 -15.04 -4.99 0.15
C GLU A 118 -13.92 -5.18 1.17
N TYR A 119 -14.06 -6.18 2.05
CA TYR A 119 -13.02 -6.49 3.02
C TYR A 119 -11.69 -6.82 2.31
N CYS A 120 -11.74 -7.69 1.31
CA CYS A 120 -10.52 -8.14 0.63
C CYS A 120 -9.87 -7.02 -0.17
N VAL A 121 -10.65 -6.24 -0.92
CA VAL A 121 -10.16 -5.09 -1.68
C VAL A 121 -9.51 -4.05 -0.77
N ARG A 122 -10.09 -3.76 0.39
CA ARG A 122 -9.50 -2.81 1.35
C ARG A 122 -8.17 -3.33 1.91
N ALA A 123 -8.15 -4.58 2.35
CA ALA A 123 -6.94 -5.18 2.94
C ALA A 123 -5.80 -5.30 1.92
N ILE A 124 -6.10 -5.70 0.68
CA ILE A 124 -5.14 -5.75 -0.43
C ILE A 124 -4.66 -4.35 -0.79
N ALA A 125 -5.56 -3.38 -0.96
CA ALA A 125 -5.17 -2.03 -1.34
C ALA A 125 -4.20 -1.41 -0.32
N ALA A 126 -4.47 -1.57 0.97
CA ALA A 126 -3.55 -1.11 2.01
C ALA A 126 -2.18 -1.81 1.93
N HIS A 127 -2.14 -3.14 1.70
CA HIS A 127 -0.89 -3.89 1.54
C HIS A 127 -0.09 -3.46 0.30
N GLU A 128 -0.70 -3.45 -0.89
CA GLU A 128 -0.02 -3.13 -2.15
C GLU A 128 0.46 -1.67 -2.18
N PHE A 129 -0.26 -0.75 -1.51
CA PHE A 129 0.24 0.61 -1.37
C PHE A 129 1.45 0.71 -0.43
N GLY A 130 1.63 -0.23 0.51
CA GLY A 130 2.90 -0.36 1.23
C GLY A 130 4.06 -0.66 0.29
N HIS A 131 3.89 -1.60 -0.64
CA HIS A 131 4.87 -1.85 -1.70
C HIS A 131 5.10 -0.63 -2.59
N ALA A 132 4.02 0.04 -3.01
CA ALA A 132 4.11 1.26 -3.79
C ALA A 132 4.79 2.40 -3.06
N LEU A 133 4.84 2.40 -1.73
CA LEU A 133 5.59 3.35 -0.90
C LEU A 133 7.05 2.94 -0.68
N GLY A 134 7.48 1.77 -1.17
CA GLY A 134 8.85 1.30 -1.05
C GLY A 134 9.07 0.26 0.04
N PHE A 135 8.01 -0.30 0.63
CA PHE A 135 8.12 -1.25 1.74
C PHE A 135 8.09 -2.69 1.24
N ALA A 136 9.12 -3.44 1.59
CA ALA A 136 9.23 -4.85 1.25
C ALA A 136 8.40 -5.70 2.22
N HIS A 137 8.19 -6.97 1.84
CA HIS A 137 7.59 -7.94 2.74
C HIS A 137 8.39 -8.09 4.04
N GLU A 138 7.71 -8.08 5.18
CA GLU A 138 8.35 -8.16 6.50
C GLU A 138 8.98 -9.54 6.72
N GLN A 139 8.42 -10.63 6.17
CA GLN A 139 9.03 -11.96 6.22
C GLN A 139 10.34 -12.07 5.41
N ASN A 140 10.63 -11.12 4.50
CA ASN A 140 11.90 -11.10 3.77
C ASN A 140 13.06 -10.61 4.64
N ARG A 141 12.81 -10.11 5.85
CA ARG A 141 13.88 -9.61 6.70
C ARG A 141 14.84 -10.74 7.10
N PRO A 142 16.16 -10.46 7.18
CA PRO A 142 17.13 -11.44 7.65
C PRO A 142 16.92 -11.89 9.10
N ASP A 143 16.25 -11.09 9.93
CA ASP A 143 15.95 -11.39 11.34
C ASP A 143 14.55 -12.02 11.56
N THR A 144 13.85 -12.40 10.49
CA THR A 144 12.56 -13.11 10.58
C THR A 144 12.72 -14.42 11.39
N PRO A 145 11.97 -14.61 12.50
CA PRO A 145 12.11 -15.82 13.31
C PRO A 145 11.58 -17.05 12.56
N SER A 146 12.51 -17.90 12.12
CA SER A 146 12.19 -19.08 11.30
C SER A 146 11.37 -20.14 12.04
N THR A 147 11.25 -20.08 13.36
CA THR A 147 10.43 -21.00 14.16
C THR A 147 8.95 -20.66 14.11
N THR A 148 8.61 -19.36 14.06
CA THR A 148 7.22 -18.88 14.10
C THR A 148 6.71 -18.39 12.75
N CYS A 149 7.60 -17.93 11.87
CA CYS A 149 7.25 -17.53 10.51
C CYS A 149 7.84 -18.53 9.51
N LYS A 150 6.95 -19.23 8.78
CA LYS A 150 7.31 -20.28 7.82
C LYS A 150 7.02 -19.89 6.37
N GLU A 151 6.40 -18.74 6.15
CA GLU A 151 6.12 -18.23 4.82
C GLU A 151 7.43 -17.94 4.08
N PRO A 152 7.54 -18.34 2.80
CA PRO A 152 8.74 -18.10 2.04
C PRO A 152 8.91 -16.61 1.77
N ALA A 153 10.16 -16.18 1.64
CA ALA A 153 10.45 -14.84 1.15
C ALA A 153 9.97 -14.69 -0.30
N GLN A 154 9.47 -13.50 -0.65
CA GLN A 154 8.90 -13.21 -1.97
C GLN A 154 9.16 -11.76 -2.39
N GLY A 155 9.47 -11.56 -3.67
CA GLY A 155 9.59 -10.22 -4.26
C GLY A 155 10.89 -9.51 -3.90
N THR A 156 10.91 -8.19 -4.09
CA THR A 156 12.08 -7.35 -3.82
C THR A 156 12.31 -7.19 -2.33
N TYR A 157 13.58 -7.19 -1.92
CA TYR A 157 14.00 -6.98 -0.54
C TYR A 157 14.20 -5.49 -0.24
N GLY A 158 13.99 -5.12 1.02
CA GLY A 158 14.44 -3.83 1.54
C GLY A 158 15.95 -3.80 1.74
N ASP A 159 16.48 -2.60 1.94
CA ASP A 159 17.86 -2.34 2.35
C ASP A 159 17.96 -1.77 3.78
N THR A 160 16.82 -1.33 4.32
CA THR A 160 16.75 -0.62 5.60
C THR A 160 15.82 -1.38 6.52
N MET A 161 16.42 -1.99 7.56
CA MET A 161 15.66 -2.49 8.70
C MET A 161 15.47 -1.35 9.69
N ILE A 162 14.24 -0.90 9.79
CA ILE A 162 13.77 -0.12 10.91
C ILE A 162 13.55 -1.20 11.99
N GLY A 163 14.10 -1.02 13.19
CA GLY A 163 13.89 -1.88 14.37
C GLY A 163 13.92 -3.41 14.17
N ALA A 164 13.12 -4.17 14.94
CA ALA A 164 13.06 -5.65 14.84
C ALA A 164 11.88 -6.16 13.98
N TRP A 165 11.89 -7.43 13.62
CA TRP A 165 10.76 -8.04 12.90
C TRP A 165 9.38 -7.85 13.59
N ASP A 166 8.36 -7.50 12.81
CA ASP A 166 6.97 -7.26 13.25
C ASP A 166 5.95 -8.28 12.71
N LEU A 167 5.46 -9.17 13.59
CA LEU A 167 4.40 -10.13 13.26
C LEU A 167 3.10 -9.46 12.81
N ALA A 168 2.77 -8.29 13.35
CA ALA A 168 1.50 -7.61 13.10
C ALA A 168 1.53 -6.69 11.87
N SER A 169 2.68 -6.55 11.21
CA SER A 169 2.81 -5.70 10.02
C SER A 169 1.82 -6.14 8.94
N ILE A 170 1.22 -5.16 8.27
CA ILE A 170 0.41 -5.41 7.07
C ILE A 170 1.23 -6.06 5.96
N MET A 171 2.54 -5.84 5.95
CA MET A 171 3.49 -6.37 4.95
C MET A 171 3.97 -7.78 5.28
N ASN A 172 3.46 -8.43 6.33
CA ASN A 172 3.92 -9.74 6.79
C ASN A 172 2.93 -10.85 6.45
N TYR A 173 3.34 -11.81 5.62
CA TYR A 173 2.49 -12.98 5.34
C TYR A 173 2.28 -13.89 6.55
N CYS A 174 3.17 -13.82 7.55
CA CYS A 174 3.03 -14.57 8.79
C CYS A 174 2.04 -13.92 9.78
N ASN A 175 1.45 -12.77 9.44
CA ASN A 175 0.44 -12.14 10.28
C ASN A 175 -0.78 -13.07 10.44
N PRO A 176 -1.20 -13.41 11.68
CA PRO A 176 -2.36 -14.27 11.91
C PRO A 176 -3.67 -13.65 11.40
N GLN A 177 -3.70 -12.33 11.22
CA GLN A 177 -4.75 -11.62 10.51
C GLN A 177 -4.25 -11.33 9.10
N TRP A 178 -4.90 -11.90 8.09
CA TRP A 178 -4.49 -11.72 6.69
C TRP A 178 -4.41 -10.23 6.32
N ASN A 179 -3.22 -9.78 5.91
CA ASN A 179 -2.87 -8.38 5.68
C ASN A 179 -3.27 -7.44 6.83
N GLY A 180 -3.14 -7.88 8.09
CA GLY A 180 -3.49 -7.08 9.27
C GLY A 180 -4.95 -6.63 9.31
N ASN A 181 -5.86 -7.33 8.64
CA ASN A 181 -7.25 -6.87 8.39
C ASN A 181 -7.33 -5.50 7.67
N GLY A 182 -6.31 -5.13 6.89
CA GLY A 182 -6.18 -3.84 6.24
C GLY A 182 -5.75 -2.70 7.16
N GLN A 183 -5.27 -3.01 8.36
CA GLN A 183 -4.80 -2.02 9.34
C GLN A 183 -3.27 -2.01 9.40
N LEU A 184 -2.70 -0.81 9.54
CA LEU A 184 -1.27 -0.64 9.77
C LEU A 184 -0.93 -1.00 11.21
N SER A 185 0.18 -1.71 11.42
CA SER A 185 0.75 -1.85 12.75
C SER A 185 1.41 -0.52 13.18
N ALA A 186 1.74 -0.38 14.47
CA ALA A 186 2.52 0.77 14.95
C ALA A 186 3.87 0.91 14.23
N THR A 187 4.42 -0.21 13.79
CA THR A 187 5.67 -0.34 13.06
C THR A 187 5.54 0.19 11.64
N ASP A 188 4.49 -0.24 10.92
CA ASP A 188 4.18 0.24 9.58
C ASP A 188 4.04 1.77 9.57
N ILE A 189 3.33 2.31 10.57
CA ILE A 189 3.16 3.75 10.77
C ILE A 189 4.50 4.43 11.01
N ALA A 190 5.34 3.91 11.91
CA ALA A 190 6.62 4.52 12.22
C ALA A 190 7.56 4.52 10.99
N MET A 191 7.58 3.44 10.22
CA MET A 191 8.32 3.35 8.96
C MET A 191 7.78 4.36 7.93
N ALA A 192 6.46 4.45 7.76
CA ALA A 192 5.87 5.44 6.87
C ALA A 192 6.24 6.87 7.28
N GLN A 193 6.16 7.19 8.57
CA GLN A 193 6.52 8.51 9.07
C GLN A 193 8.01 8.82 8.95
N MET A 194 8.88 7.81 9.02
CA MET A 194 10.32 7.99 8.84
C MET A 194 10.67 8.45 7.42
N PHE A 195 9.97 7.93 6.40
CA PHE A 195 10.26 8.27 4.99
C PHE A 195 9.38 9.39 4.43
N TYR A 196 8.13 9.49 4.88
CA TYR A 196 7.12 10.39 4.34
C TYR A 196 6.71 11.52 5.30
N GLY A 197 7.25 11.54 6.52
CA GLY A 197 6.89 12.51 7.56
C GLY A 197 5.62 12.13 8.33
N ALA A 198 5.35 12.84 9.43
CA ALA A 198 4.12 12.70 10.19
C ALA A 198 2.90 13.24 9.41
N PRO A 199 1.66 12.78 9.72
CA PRO A 199 0.45 13.39 9.17
C PRO A 199 0.46 14.91 9.33
N ALA A 200 -0.04 15.62 8.32
CA ALA A 200 -0.24 17.05 8.45
C ALA A 200 -1.18 17.32 9.63
N VAL A 201 -0.71 18.09 10.62
CA VAL A 201 -1.56 18.54 11.71
C VAL A 201 -2.62 19.46 11.09
N THR A 202 -3.88 19.05 11.11
CA THR A 202 -4.98 19.95 10.78
C THR A 202 -4.96 21.05 11.84
N GLN A 203 -4.38 22.21 11.54
CA GLN A 203 -4.54 23.38 12.38
C GLN A 203 -6.02 23.75 12.33
N THR A 204 -6.79 23.30 13.32
CA THR A 204 -8.01 23.98 13.68
C THR A 204 -7.59 25.37 14.10
N VAL A 205 -7.71 26.33 13.18
CA VAL A 205 -7.63 27.75 13.49
C VAL A 205 -8.81 28.01 14.42
N ALA A 206 -8.59 27.88 15.72
CA ALA A 206 -9.44 28.50 16.71
C ALA A 206 -9.28 30.00 16.47
N ALA A 207 -10.21 30.58 15.72
CA ALA A 207 -10.34 32.02 15.58
C ALA A 207 -10.54 32.57 17.00
N GLN A 208 -9.45 33.06 17.60
CA GLN A 208 -9.53 33.94 18.75
C GLN A 208 -10.08 35.27 18.24
N THR A 209 -11.39 35.44 18.32
CA THR A 209 -12.02 36.76 18.31
C THR A 209 -11.66 37.44 19.63
N ALA A 210 -10.53 38.15 19.62
CA ALA A 210 -10.23 39.17 20.60
C ALA A 210 -10.40 40.54 19.93
N ARG A 211 -11.54 41.21 20.21
CA ARG A 211 -11.70 42.62 20.57
C ARG A 211 -13.17 43.03 20.49
#